data_AF-A0A2N6D624-F1
#
_entry.id   AF-A0A2N6D624-F1
#
_cell.length_a   1.000
_cell.length_b   1.000
_cell.length_c   1.000
_cell.angle_alpha   90.00
_cell.angle_beta   90.00
_cell.angle_gamma   90.00
#
_symmetry.space_group_name_H-M   'P 1'
#
loop_
_entity.id
_entity.type
_entity.pdbx_description
1 polymer ?
#
loop_
_entity_poly.entity_id
_entity_poly.type
_entity_poly.pdbx_seq_one_letter_code
_entity_poly.pdbx_strand_id
1 'polypeptide(L)' 'MLKIEILYNGSIDKETLKKAHALRAKYDGKANVGIMDISQETAPPKYGTVNAPTVVIDGKHAFKIEGPDNLSEIVRNAIF' A
#
# COMPACT_ATOMS: atom_id res chain seq x y z
N MET A 1 15.04 -2.79 -6.87
CA MET A 1 14.28 -3.20 -5.67
C MET A 1 12.82 -2.91 -5.93
N LEU A 2 11.93 -3.85 -5.63
CA LEU A 2 10.49 -3.73 -5.81
C LEU A 2 9.95 -2.54 -5.01
N LYS A 3 9.14 -1.68 -5.64
CA LYS A 3 8.46 -0.58 -4.94
C LYS A 3 7.01 -0.94 -4.65
N ILE A 4 6.60 -0.84 -3.40
CA ILE A 4 5.24 -1.10 -2.95
C ILE A 4 4.73 0.16 -2.27
N GLU A 5 3.62 0.70 -2.71
CA GLU A 5 3.03 1.92 -2.13
C GLU A 5 1.62 1.60 -1.63
N ILE A 6 1.40 1.79 -0.34
CA ILE A 6 0.11 1.51 0.31
C ILE A 6 -0.61 2.83 0.47
N LEU A 7 -1.70 3.01 -0.26
CA LEU A 7 -2.57 4.17 -0.20
C LEU A 7 -3.76 3.85 0.72
N TYR A 8 -3.94 4.66 1.74
CA TYR A 8 -5.01 4.51 2.73
C TYR A 8 -5.62 5.88 3.02
N ASN A 9 -6.79 5.90 3.66
CA ASN A 9 -7.41 7.14 4.13
C ASN A 9 -7.37 7.17 5.65
N GLY A 10 -6.46 7.96 6.23
CA GLY A 10 -6.25 7.99 7.68
C GLY A 10 -7.44 8.54 8.48
N SER A 11 -8.38 9.23 7.83
CA SER A 11 -9.60 9.73 8.47
C SER A 11 -10.64 8.62 8.72
N ILE A 12 -10.58 7.51 7.98
CA ILE A 12 -11.55 6.40 8.07
C ILE A 12 -10.91 5.04 8.37
N ASP A 13 -9.66 4.82 7.98
CA ASP A 13 -9.01 3.51 8.00
C ASP A 13 -7.65 3.57 8.72
N LYS A 14 -7.69 3.29 10.03
CA LYS A 14 -6.49 3.20 10.88
C LYS A 14 -5.88 1.80 10.88
N GLU A 15 -6.62 0.79 10.45
CA GLU A 15 -6.16 -0.61 10.46
C GLU A 15 -5.16 -0.86 9.33
N THR A 16 -5.46 -0.36 8.13
CA THR A 16 -4.55 -0.42 6.98
C THR A 16 -3.23 0.26 7.31
N LEU A 17 -3.24 1.41 7.99
CA LEU A 17 -2.02 2.10 8.45
C LEU A 17 -1.17 1.21 9.35
N LYS A 18 -1.78 0.61 10.37
CA LYS A 18 -1.06 -0.25 11.33
C LYS A 18 -0.42 -1.45 10.64
N LYS A 19 -1.14 -2.11 9.73
CA LYS A 19 -0.59 -3.23 8.94
C LYS A 19 0.47 -2.78 7.93
N ALA A 20 0.30 -1.62 7.29
CA ALA A 20 1.28 -1.06 6.37
C ALA A 20 2.63 -0.84 7.06
N HIS A 21 2.62 -0.29 8.28
CA HIS A 21 3.84 -0.15 9.09
C HIS A 21 4.47 -1.50 9.44
N ALA A 22 3.66 -2.49 9.83
CA ALA A 22 4.16 -3.84 10.12
C ALA A 22 4.81 -4.49 8.89
N LEU A 23 4.23 -4.32 7.70
CA LEU A 23 4.76 -4.85 6.44
C LEU A 23 6.04 -4.14 6.03
N ARG A 24 6.11 -2.81 6.18
CA ARG A 24 7.32 -2.03 5.94
C ARG A 24 8.47 -2.54 6.80
N ALA A 25 8.24 -2.73 8.10
CA ALA A 25 9.26 -3.27 9.00
C ALA A 25 9.65 -4.72 8.64
N LYS A 26 8.67 -5.56 8.28
CA LYS A 26 8.88 -6.98 7.95
C LYS A 26 9.70 -7.18 6.66
N TYR A 27 9.52 -6.30 5.69
CA TYR A 27 10.16 -6.40 4.37
C TYR A 27 11.22 -5.33 4.13
N ASP A 28 11.68 -4.68 5.19
CA ASP A 28 12.81 -3.76 5.15
C ASP A 28 14.03 -4.46 4.52
N GLY A 29 14.67 -3.81 3.56
CA GLY A 29 15.76 -4.39 2.78
C GLY A 29 15.37 -5.36 1.65
N LYS A 30 14.11 -5.85 1.58
CA LYS A 30 13.60 -6.67 0.46
C LYS A 30 12.79 -5.86 -0.55
N ALA A 31 11.94 -4.97 -0.05
CA ALA A 31 11.11 -4.09 -0.86
C ALA A 31 11.07 -2.68 -0.27
N ASN A 32 10.89 -1.69 -1.12
CA ASN A 32 10.67 -0.31 -0.69
C ASN A 32 9.17 -0.10 -0.47
N VAL A 33 8.72 -0.24 0.79
CA VAL A 33 7.32 -0.10 1.19
C VAL A 33 7.04 1.35 1.61
N GLY A 34 6.41 2.11 0.73
CA GLY A 34 5.87 3.44 0.98
C GLY A 34 4.45 3.38 1.54
N ILE A 35 4.09 4.37 2.35
CA ILE A 35 2.76 4.52 2.96
C ILE A 35 2.30 5.95 2.65
N MET A 36 1.10 6.10 2.08
CA MET A 36 0.55 7.39 1.63
C MET A 36 -0.87 7.57 2.14
N ASP A 37 -1.12 8.67 2.84
CA ASP A 37 -2.45 9.04 3.30
C ASP A 37 -3.16 9.91 2.26
N ILE A 38 -4.12 9.32 1.55
CA ILE A 38 -4.87 10.03 0.51
C ILE A 38 -5.88 11.05 1.06
N SER A 39 -6.07 11.11 2.39
CA SER A 39 -6.89 12.15 3.02
C SER A 39 -6.12 13.46 3.21
N GLN A 40 -4.78 13.41 3.20
CA GLN A 40 -3.91 14.58 3.32
C GLN A 40 -3.19 14.92 2.02
N GLU A 41 -2.91 13.90 1.19
CA GLU A 41 -2.15 14.05 -0.05
C GLU A 41 -2.90 13.47 -1.24
N THR A 42 -2.69 14.03 -2.43
CA THR A 42 -3.30 13.47 -3.66
C THR A 42 -2.40 12.37 -4.23
N ALA A 43 -3.01 11.23 -4.56
CA ALA A 43 -2.29 10.13 -5.21
C ALA A 43 -1.63 10.60 -6.52
N PRO A 44 -0.37 10.21 -6.81
CA PRO A 44 0.30 10.56 -8.06
C PRO A 44 -0.52 10.17 -9.29
N PRO A 45 -0.61 11.03 -10.32
CA PRO A 45 -1.44 10.77 -11.50
C PRO A 45 -1.03 9.50 -12.27
N LYS A 46 0.24 9.09 -12.16
CA LYS A 46 0.76 7.84 -12.73
C LYS A 46 0.09 6.57 -12.17
N TYR A 47 -0.59 6.65 -11.02
CA TYR A 47 -1.32 5.51 -10.45
C TYR A 47 -2.75 5.37 -11.01
N GLY A 48 -3.17 6.31 -11.86
CA GLY A 48 -4.53 6.37 -12.36
C GLY A 48 -5.55 6.66 -11.26
N THR A 49 -6.79 6.25 -11.48
CA THR A 49 -7.85 6.38 -10.48
C THR A 49 -7.63 5.37 -9.36
N VAL A 50 -7.12 5.84 -8.22
CA VAL A 50 -6.92 5.01 -7.02
C VAL A 50 -8.06 5.23 -6.04
N ASN A 51 -8.73 4.15 -5.64
CA ASN A 51 -9.73 4.15 -4.58
C ASN A 51 -9.15 3.49 -3.33
N ALA A 52 -8.77 4.28 -2.33
CA ALA A 52 -8.23 3.72 -1.10
C ALA A 52 -9.29 2.96 -0.28
N PRO A 53 -8.90 1.92 0.48
CA PRO A 53 -7.52 1.43 0.63
C PRO A 53 -7.06 0.61 -0.60
N THR A 54 -5.85 0.90 -1.10
CA THR A 54 -5.26 0.27 -2.30
C THR A 54 -3.73 0.14 -2.16
N VAL A 55 -3.16 -0.93 -2.70
CA VAL A 55 -1.71 -1.10 -2.91
C VAL A 55 -1.34 -0.85 -4.35
N VAL A 56 -0.27 -0.11 -4.59
CA VAL A 56 0.33 0.08 -5.91
C VAL A 56 1.72 -0.56 -5.93
N ILE A 57 1.96 -1.46 -6.88
CA ILE A 57 3.23 -2.15 -7.10
C ILE A 57 3.92 -1.54 -8.33
N ASP A 58 5.17 -1.11 -8.14
CA ASP A 58 6.04 -0.45 -9.14
C ASP A 58 5.39 0.73 -9.87
N GLY A 59 4.39 1.36 -9.25
CA GLY A 59 3.65 2.47 -9.84
C GLY A 59 2.77 2.10 -11.04
N LYS A 60 2.54 0.80 -11.29
CA LYS A 60 1.81 0.30 -12.47
C LYS A 60 0.61 -0.55 -12.11
N HIS A 61 0.73 -1.39 -11.09
CA HIS A 61 -0.31 -2.35 -10.73
C HIS A 61 -0.97 -1.93 -9.43
N ALA A 62 -2.23 -1.49 -9.51
CA ALA A 62 -3.03 -1.13 -8.35
C ALA A 62 -3.95 -2.30 -7.95
N PHE A 63 -3.95 -2.66 -6.67
CA PHE A 63 -4.76 -3.71 -6.07
C PHE A 63 -5.58 -3.12 -4.94
N LYS A 64 -6.89 -3.26 -5.02
CA LYS A 64 -7.79 -2.84 -3.94
C LYS A 64 -7.54 -3.71 -2.70
N ILE A 65 -7.51 -3.09 -1.52
CA ILE A 65 -7.43 -3.80 -0.25
C ILE A 65 -8.85 -4.07 0.23
N GLU A 66 -9.25 -5.33 0.26
CA GLU A 66 -10.58 -5.73 0.75
C GLU A 66 -10.60 -5.97 2.27
N GLY A 67 -9.42 -5.99 2.89
CA GLY A 67 -9.27 -6.15 4.33
C GLY A 67 -7.80 -6.33 4.73
N PRO A 68 -7.53 -6.37 6.05
CA PRO A 68 -6.17 -6.40 6.57
C PRO A 68 -5.37 -7.63 6.09
N ASP A 69 -5.97 -8.82 5.96
CA ASP A 69 -5.24 -10.02 5.52
C ASP A 69 -4.92 -10.01 4.03
N ASN A 70 -5.82 -9.48 3.22
CA ASN A 70 -5.60 -9.29 1.79
C ASN A 70 -4.39 -8.41 1.49
N LEU A 71 -4.19 -7.32 2.26
CA LEU A 71 -2.98 -6.48 2.15
C LEU A 71 -1.68 -7.28 2.35
N SER A 72 -1.67 -8.17 3.35
CA SER A 72 -0.46 -8.96 3.66
C SER A 72 -0.15 -9.97 2.56
N GLU A 73 -1.20 -10.54 1.95
CA GLU A 73 -1.09 -11.48 0.84
C GLU A 73 -0.59 -10.81 -0.44
N ILE A 74 -1.17 -9.65 -0.82
CA ILE A 74 -0.74 -8.87 -1.98
C ILE A 74 0.75 -8.52 -1.87
N VAL A 75 1.16 -7.97 -0.72
CA VAL A 75 2.57 -7.60 -0.50
C VAL A 75 3.49 -8.82 -0.52
N ARG A 76 3.06 -9.96 0.05
CA ARG A 76 3.86 -11.19 0.02
C ARG A 76 4.03 -11.72 -1.40
N ASN A 77 2.96 -11.81 -2.18
CA ASN A 77 2.98 -12.32 -3.56
C ASN A 77 3.72 -11.36 -4.52
N ALA A 78 3.85 -10.10 -4.15
CA ALA A 78 4.66 -9.15 -4.90
C ALA A 78 6.17 -9.38 -4.73
N ILE A 79 6.58 -9.83 -3.54
CA ILE A 79 7.99 -9.94 -3.13
C ILE A 79 8.61 -11.29 -3.51
N PHE A 80 7.80 -12.36 -3.50
CA PHE A 80 8.22 -13.74 -3.75
C PHE A 80 7.54 -14.29 -5.00
#